data_AF-A0A1G0RA85-F1
#
_entry.id   AF-A0A1G0RA85-F1
#
_cell.length_a   1.000
_cell.length_b   1.000
_cell.length_c   1.000
_cell.angle_alpha   90.00
_cell.angle_beta   90.00
_cell.angle_gamma   90.00
#
_symmetry.space_group_name_H-M   'P 1'
#
loop_
_entity.id
_entity.type
_entity.pdbx_description
1 polymer ?
#
loop_
_entity_poly.entity_id
_entity_poly.type
_entity_poly.pdbx_seq_one_letter_code
_entity_poly.pdbx_strand_id
1 'polypeptide(L)'
;MDPVLNVFLFFSIIFIISIEFYLNNINEIFYGGHILGEVVVNLSLAFIVTYIFYFIVVHIKIQKDKEIIHKHVHIKIGIIISDTKIIIKEMAKISHYQLTSEYPNKNELFEICSNIKLDSNGPMVIGKNNIKANWAQYLDFMKRRTEKHIQDIFIFMQYLDTYLVSSLYSIQDSFYLKYIGFISSGMISSNTILSGIHDQLKDFFDDVNKLEVYSNKIRK
;
A
#
# COMPACT_ATOMS: atom_id res chain seq x y z
N MET A 1 -6.65 -12.60 15.38
CA MET A 1 -7.02 -12.52 16.80
C MET A 1 -5.85 -13.05 17.60
N ASP A 2 -5.42 -12.37 18.67
CA ASP A 2 -4.22 -12.80 19.40
C ASP A 2 -4.44 -14.19 20.02
N PRO A 3 -3.61 -15.20 19.70
CA PRO A 3 -3.81 -16.56 20.19
C PRO A 3 -3.78 -16.63 21.72
N VAL A 4 -3.02 -15.73 22.35
CA VAL A 4 -2.92 -15.60 23.80
C VAL A 4 -4.26 -15.24 24.45
N LEU A 5 -5.01 -14.30 23.86
CA LEU A 5 -6.30 -13.85 24.41
C LEU A 5 -7.34 -14.96 24.35
N ASN A 6 -7.32 -15.75 23.28
CA ASN A 6 -8.22 -16.89 23.08
C ASN A 6 -7.92 -18.02 24.07
N VAL A 7 -6.65 -18.25 24.39
CA VAL A 7 -6.24 -19.23 25.40
C VAL A 7 -6.74 -18.82 26.79
N PHE A 8 -6.62 -17.55 27.17
CA PHE A 8 -7.17 -17.07 28.44
C PHE A 8 -8.69 -17.21 28.51
N LEU A 9 -9.42 -16.89 27.43
CA LEU A 9 -10.86 -17.10 27.38
C LEU A 9 -11.24 -18.57 27.61
N PHE A 10 -10.52 -19.48 26.97
CA PHE A 10 -10.74 -20.91 27.11
C PHE A 10 -10.56 -21.38 28.56
N PHE A 11 -9.48 -20.93 29.23
CA PHE A 11 -9.27 -21.23 30.65
C PHE A 11 -10.35 -20.61 31.55
N SER A 12 -10.77 -19.38 31.30
CA SER A 12 -11.86 -18.75 32.06
C SER A 12 -13.16 -19.54 31.96
N ILE A 13 -13.51 -20.03 30.77
CA ILE A 13 -14.69 -20.88 30.58
C ILE A 13 -14.55 -22.21 31.34
N ILE A 14 -13.37 -22.86 31.24
CA ILE A 14 -13.11 -24.11 31.96
C ILE A 14 -13.21 -23.92 33.48
N PHE A 15 -12.65 -22.83 34.02
CA PHE A 15 -12.70 -22.57 35.46
C PHE A 15 -14.13 -22.35 35.94
N ILE A 16 -14.94 -21.59 35.21
CA ILE A 16 -16.36 -21.40 35.56
C ILE A 16 -17.07 -22.75 35.57
N ILE A 17 -16.94 -23.55 34.51
CA ILE A 17 -17.61 -24.86 34.43
C ILE A 17 -17.14 -25.79 35.56
N SER A 18 -15.83 -25.84 35.81
CA SER A 18 -15.26 -26.72 36.84
C SER A 18 -15.70 -26.32 38.25
N ILE A 19 -15.74 -25.02 38.55
CA ILE A 19 -16.09 -24.54 39.90
C ILE A 19 -17.59 -24.65 40.15
N GLU A 20 -18.41 -24.13 39.23
CA GLU A 20 -19.88 -24.09 39.38
C GLU A 20 -20.50 -25.50 39.37
N PHE A 21 -20.06 -26.39 38.47
CA PHE A 21 -20.71 -27.71 38.31
C PHE A 21 -20.05 -28.82 39.13
N TYR A 22 -18.73 -28.76 39.35
CA TYR A 22 -18.00 -29.85 40.00
C TYR A 22 -17.59 -29.51 41.43
N LEU A 23 -16.85 -28.41 41.66
CA LEU A 23 -16.30 -28.12 42.99
C LEU A 23 -17.35 -27.63 44.00
N ASN A 24 -18.39 -26.90 43.57
CA ASN A 24 -19.43 -26.43 44.48
C ASN A 24 -20.23 -27.56 45.14
N ASN A 25 -20.23 -28.77 44.57
CA ASN A 25 -20.95 -29.93 45.09
C ASN A 25 -20.09 -30.80 46.05
N ILE A 26 -18.83 -30.42 46.31
CA ILE A 26 -17.88 -31.18 47.13
C ILE A 26 -17.63 -30.43 48.44
N ASN A 27 -17.45 -31.16 49.54
CA ASN A 27 -17.07 -30.57 50.83
C ASN A 27 -15.74 -29.81 50.74
N GLU A 28 -15.63 -28.71 51.46
CA GLU A 28 -14.44 -27.86 51.45
C GLU A 28 -13.16 -28.64 51.82
N ILE A 29 -12.18 -28.63 50.92
CA ILE A 29 -10.88 -29.30 51.12
C ILE A 29 -10.02 -28.49 52.11
N PHE A 30 -10.19 -27.17 52.16
CA PHE A 30 -9.50 -26.25 53.07
C PHE A 30 -10.41 -25.07 53.42
N TYR A 31 -10.19 -24.48 54.61
CA TYR A 31 -10.98 -23.36 55.11
C TYR A 31 -10.92 -22.16 54.15
N GLY A 32 -12.09 -21.74 53.64
CA GLY A 32 -12.20 -20.61 52.71
C GLY A 32 -12.04 -20.97 51.24
N GLY A 33 -11.99 -22.26 50.88
CA GLY A 33 -11.92 -22.71 49.49
C GLY A 33 -13.11 -22.26 48.64
N HIS A 34 -14.31 -22.19 49.23
CA HIS A 34 -15.50 -21.68 48.54
C HIS A 34 -15.36 -20.21 48.13
N ILE A 35 -14.86 -19.36 49.03
CA ILE A 35 -14.61 -17.93 48.77
C ILE A 35 -13.60 -17.76 47.64
N LEU A 36 -12.53 -18.57 47.64
CA LEU A 36 -11.51 -18.51 46.59
C LEU A 36 -12.09 -18.93 45.23
N GLY A 37 -12.92 -19.98 45.22
CA GLY A 37 -13.66 -20.38 44.02
C GLY A 37 -14.57 -19.27 43.48
N GLU A 38 -15.32 -18.61 44.34
CA GLU A 38 -16.19 -17.48 43.98
C GLU A 38 -15.39 -16.31 43.38
N VAL A 39 -14.24 -15.96 43.97
CA VAL A 39 -13.34 -14.92 43.42
C VAL A 39 -12.85 -15.30 42.01
N VAL A 40 -12.46 -16.56 41.80
CA VAL A 40 -11.99 -17.05 40.49
C VAL A 40 -13.11 -17.01 39.44
N VAL A 41 -14.33 -17.38 39.81
CA VAL A 41 -15.52 -17.30 38.94
C VAL A 41 -15.82 -15.84 38.58
N ASN A 42 -15.86 -14.95 39.57
CA ASN A 42 -16.11 -13.52 39.35
C ASN A 42 -15.05 -12.88 38.46
N LEU A 43 -13.77 -13.23 38.65
CA LEU A 43 -12.67 -12.77 37.80
C LEU A 43 -12.81 -13.30 36.37
N SER A 44 -13.17 -14.58 36.21
CA SER A 44 -13.39 -15.21 34.91
C SER A 44 -14.56 -14.59 34.14
N LEU A 45 -15.66 -14.30 34.84
CA LEU A 45 -16.81 -13.58 34.27
C LEU A 45 -16.43 -12.16 33.85
N ALA A 46 -15.73 -11.41 34.70
CA ALA A 46 -15.24 -10.08 34.38
C ALA A 46 -14.32 -10.10 33.14
N PHE A 47 -13.44 -11.10 33.04
CA PHE A 47 -12.59 -11.29 31.86
C PHE A 47 -13.41 -11.58 30.59
N ILE A 48 -14.39 -12.49 30.65
CA ILE A 48 -15.28 -12.80 29.51
C ILE A 48 -16.02 -11.56 29.02
N VAL A 49 -16.61 -10.78 29.93
CA VAL A 49 -17.32 -9.54 29.59
C VAL A 49 -16.36 -8.55 28.92
N THR A 50 -15.17 -8.35 29.48
CA THR A 50 -14.14 -7.46 28.92
C THR A 50 -13.69 -7.93 27.54
N TYR A 51 -13.50 -9.24 27.35
CA TYR A 51 -13.13 -9.85 26.08
C TYR A 51 -14.20 -9.64 25.01
N ILE A 52 -15.47 -9.88 25.35
CA ILE A 52 -16.61 -9.67 24.42
C ILE A 52 -16.68 -8.20 24.02
N PHE A 53 -16.54 -7.29 24.99
CA PHE A 53 -16.55 -5.85 24.73
C PHE A 53 -15.40 -5.45 23.80
N TYR A 54 -14.17 -5.90 24.08
CA TYR A 54 -13.02 -5.67 23.22
C TYR A 54 -13.27 -6.22 21.80
N PHE A 55 -13.77 -7.45 21.69
CA PHE A 55 -14.00 -8.07 20.39
C PHE A 55 -15.02 -7.28 19.55
N ILE A 56 -16.17 -6.94 20.15
CA ILE A 56 -17.24 -6.25 19.42
C ILE A 56 -16.86 -4.81 19.11
N VAL A 57 -16.35 -4.06 20.10
CA VAL A 57 -16.14 -2.62 19.97
C VAL A 57 -14.84 -2.30 19.23
N VAL A 58 -13.79 -3.07 19.47
CA VAL A 58 -12.45 -2.80 18.94
C VAL A 58 -12.17 -3.69 17.75
N HIS A 59 -12.25 -5.01 17.89
CA HIS A 59 -11.80 -5.93 16.85
C HIS A 59 -12.65 -5.84 15.57
N ILE A 60 -13.98 -5.92 15.69
CA ILE A 60 -14.88 -5.82 14.52
C ILE A 60 -14.70 -4.47 13.80
N LYS A 61 -14.60 -3.38 14.57
CA LYS A 61 -14.38 -2.04 14.02
C LYS A 61 -13.07 -1.96 13.23
N ILE A 62 -11.96 -2.42 13.81
CA ILE A 62 -10.65 -2.44 13.15
C ILE A 62 -10.69 -3.23 11.85
N GLN A 63 -11.36 -4.39 11.82
CA GLN A 63 -11.46 -5.19 10.60
C GLN A 63 -12.25 -4.47 9.50
N LYS A 64 -13.39 -3.86 9.86
CA LYS A 64 -14.20 -3.07 8.92
C LYS A 64 -13.44 -1.86 8.38
N ASP A 65 -12.74 -1.14 9.25
CA ASP A 65 -11.92 0.01 8.86
C ASP A 65 -10.79 -0.43 7.92
N LYS A 66 -10.14 -1.55 8.23
CA LYS A 66 -9.09 -2.16 7.41
C LYS A 66 -9.59 -2.53 6.00
N GLU A 67 -10.77 -3.12 5.86
CA GLU A 67 -11.36 -3.44 4.55
C GLU A 67 -11.61 -2.19 3.69
N ILE A 68 -12.20 -1.15 4.28
CA ILE A 68 -12.48 0.12 3.59
C ILE A 68 -11.17 0.78 3.14
N ILE A 69 -10.18 0.79 4.03
CA ILE A 69 -8.85 1.35 3.77
C ILE A 69 -8.14 0.58 2.66
N HIS A 70 -8.12 -0.75 2.69
CA HIS A 70 -7.51 -1.56 1.63
C HIS A 70 -8.13 -1.29 0.27
N LYS A 71 -9.46 -1.13 0.19
CA LYS A 71 -10.13 -0.74 -1.06
C LYS A 71 -9.65 0.62 -1.56
N HIS A 72 -9.54 1.61 -0.66
CA HIS A 72 -9.05 2.93 -1.03
C HIS A 72 -7.59 2.88 -1.52
N VAL A 73 -6.73 2.19 -0.79
CA VAL A 73 -5.31 1.99 -1.14
C VAL A 73 -5.17 1.30 -2.50
N HIS A 74 -5.94 0.24 -2.75
CA HIS A 74 -5.93 -0.48 -4.01
C HIS A 74 -6.32 0.41 -5.20
N ILE A 75 -7.31 1.29 -5.04
CA ILE A 75 -7.68 2.26 -6.09
C ILE A 75 -6.50 3.16 -6.42
N LYS A 76 -5.80 3.68 -5.40
CA LYS A 76 -4.64 4.57 -5.58
C LYS A 76 -3.46 3.86 -6.23
N ILE A 77 -3.16 2.63 -5.81
CA ILE A 77 -2.15 1.77 -6.46
C ILE A 77 -2.51 1.55 -7.93
N GLY A 78 -3.77 1.22 -8.22
CA GLY A 78 -4.25 1.05 -9.59
C GLY A 78 -4.07 2.30 -10.44
N ILE A 79 -4.25 3.49 -9.87
CA ILE A 79 -3.97 4.76 -10.57
C ILE A 79 -2.48 4.89 -10.88
N ILE A 80 -1.57 4.64 -9.92
CA ILE A 80 -0.11 4.71 -10.14
C ILE A 80 0.33 3.77 -11.26
N ILE A 81 -0.17 2.53 -11.25
CA ILE A 81 0.12 1.53 -12.29
C ILE A 81 -0.41 2.00 -13.64
N SER A 82 -1.68 2.43 -13.69
CA SER A 82 -2.32 2.90 -14.93
C SER A 82 -1.59 4.11 -15.51
N ASP A 83 -1.25 5.09 -14.67
CA ASP A 83 -0.52 6.29 -15.05
C ASP A 83 0.86 5.94 -15.65
N THR A 84 1.56 4.97 -15.06
CA THR A 84 2.84 4.47 -15.59
C THR A 84 2.67 3.80 -16.96
N LYS A 85 1.65 2.96 -17.13
CA LYS A 85 1.35 2.33 -18.42
C LYS A 85 0.96 3.35 -19.49
N ILE A 86 0.29 4.44 -19.12
CA ILE A 86 -0.03 5.54 -20.03
C ILE A 86 1.26 6.23 -20.50
N ILE A 87 2.19 6.52 -19.59
CA ILE A 87 3.49 7.10 -19.96
C ILE A 87 4.20 6.20 -20.99
N ILE A 88 4.32 4.90 -20.70
CA ILE A 88 4.97 3.92 -21.58
C ILE A 88 4.32 3.92 -22.97
N LYS A 89 2.99 3.88 -23.03
CA LYS A 89 2.24 3.87 -24.29
C LYS A 89 2.42 5.16 -25.10
N GLU A 90 2.36 6.32 -24.46
CA GLU A 90 2.57 7.60 -25.15
C GLU A 90 4.01 7.75 -25.66
N MET A 91 5.00 7.25 -24.89
CA MET A 91 6.40 7.22 -25.33
C MET A 91 6.62 6.27 -26.52
N ALA A 92 6.04 5.07 -26.48
CA ALA A 92 6.12 4.13 -27.60
C ALA A 92 5.43 4.69 -28.87
N LYS A 93 4.29 5.37 -28.70
CA LYS A 93 3.54 5.98 -29.79
C LYS A 93 4.34 7.08 -30.50
N ILE A 94 5.00 7.98 -29.76
CA ILE A 94 5.77 9.07 -30.38
C ILE A 94 7.08 8.58 -31.02
N SER A 95 7.65 7.50 -30.49
CA SER A 95 8.85 6.86 -31.06
C SER A 95 8.53 5.90 -32.21
N HIS A 96 7.25 5.73 -32.56
CA HIS A 96 6.78 4.73 -33.52
C HIS A 96 7.25 3.29 -33.21
N TYR A 97 7.50 3.01 -31.93
CA TYR A 97 7.98 1.71 -31.47
C TYR A 97 6.81 0.80 -31.12
N GLN A 98 6.86 -0.45 -31.58
CA GLN A 98 5.87 -1.47 -31.25
C GLN A 98 6.31 -2.26 -30.02
N LEU A 99 5.66 -2.02 -28.89
CA LEU A 99 5.95 -2.71 -27.62
C LEU A 99 5.69 -4.22 -27.75
N THR A 100 6.66 -5.02 -27.31
CA THR A 100 6.52 -6.49 -27.23
C THR A 100 5.85 -6.95 -25.92
N SER A 101 5.96 -6.14 -24.86
CA SER A 101 5.34 -6.35 -23.54
C SER A 101 4.80 -5.04 -22.96
N GLU A 102 3.95 -5.13 -21.92
CA GLU A 102 3.39 -3.94 -21.27
C GLU A 102 4.47 -3.05 -20.63
N TYR A 103 5.55 -3.66 -20.13
CA TYR A 103 6.74 -2.98 -19.64
C TYR A 103 7.91 -3.26 -20.60
N PRO A 104 8.55 -2.23 -21.19
CA PRO A 104 9.64 -2.43 -22.13
C PRO A 104 10.89 -2.94 -21.43
N ASN A 105 11.67 -3.78 -22.11
CA ASN A 105 13.01 -4.14 -21.63
C ASN A 105 13.99 -2.96 -21.82
N LYS A 106 15.22 -3.10 -21.29
CA LYS A 106 16.21 -2.02 -21.29
C LYS A 106 16.53 -1.48 -22.69
N ASN A 107 16.68 -2.38 -23.68
CA ASN A 107 17.03 -2.00 -25.04
C ASN A 107 15.87 -1.29 -25.74
N GLU A 108 14.65 -1.83 -25.58
CA GLU A 108 13.43 -1.20 -26.12
C GLU A 108 13.25 0.20 -25.55
N LEU A 109 13.44 0.36 -24.24
CA LEU A 109 13.32 1.66 -23.59
C LEU A 109 14.39 2.64 -24.06
N PHE A 110 15.62 2.19 -24.29
CA PHE A 110 16.66 3.03 -24.86
C PHE A 110 16.29 3.55 -26.26
N GLU A 111 15.77 2.69 -27.13
CA GLU A 111 15.31 3.08 -28.48
C GLU A 111 14.14 4.07 -28.41
N ILE A 112 13.16 3.80 -27.56
CA ILE A 112 12.02 4.70 -27.33
C ILE A 112 12.50 6.07 -26.86
N CYS A 113 13.35 6.11 -25.82
CA CYS A 113 13.85 7.34 -25.22
C CYS A 113 14.77 8.14 -26.14
N SER A 114 15.48 7.48 -27.06
CA SER A 114 16.39 8.15 -28.00
C SER A 114 15.65 9.06 -29.00
N ASN A 115 14.36 8.80 -29.23
CA ASN A 115 13.51 9.58 -30.13
C ASN A 115 12.74 10.72 -29.42
N ILE A 116 12.92 10.89 -28.11
CA ILE A 116 12.14 11.85 -27.31
C ILE A 116 13.06 12.94 -26.77
N LYS A 117 12.77 14.19 -27.16
CA LYS A 117 13.37 15.38 -26.54
C LYS A 117 12.46 15.95 -25.48
N LEU A 118 13.01 16.33 -24.34
CA LEU A 118 12.24 16.83 -23.20
C LEU A 118 11.50 18.15 -23.47
N ASP A 119 12.00 18.99 -24.38
CA ASP A 119 11.39 20.24 -24.83
C ASP A 119 10.38 20.07 -25.99
N SER A 120 10.34 18.89 -26.60
CA SER A 120 9.36 18.58 -27.65
C SER A 120 7.95 18.39 -27.09
N ASN A 121 6.94 18.53 -27.95
CA ASN A 121 5.53 18.39 -27.59
C ASN A 121 5.25 17.00 -26.97
N GLY A 122 4.78 17.02 -25.72
CA GLY A 122 4.26 15.87 -25.00
C GLY A 122 2.77 15.64 -25.23
N PRO A 123 2.19 14.62 -24.58
CA PRO A 123 0.81 14.19 -24.81
C PRO A 123 -0.22 15.08 -24.08
N MET A 124 0.18 15.82 -23.05
CA MET A 124 -0.73 16.65 -22.25
C MET A 124 -1.05 17.97 -22.92
N VAL A 125 -2.32 18.39 -22.86
CA VAL A 125 -2.79 19.70 -23.31
C VAL A 125 -2.91 20.63 -22.10
N ILE A 126 -2.41 21.86 -22.24
CA ILE A 126 -2.47 22.92 -21.23
C ILE A 126 -3.38 24.04 -21.73
N GLY A 127 -4.36 24.41 -20.90
CA GLY A 127 -5.25 25.53 -21.15
C GLY A 127 -6.29 25.28 -22.26
N LYS A 128 -6.98 26.36 -22.68
CA LYS A 128 -8.13 26.28 -23.58
C LYS A 128 -7.78 26.26 -25.09
N ASN A 129 -6.51 26.50 -25.45
CA ASN A 129 -6.09 26.72 -26.84
C ASN A 129 -5.33 25.53 -27.47
N ASN A 130 -5.54 24.30 -26.98
CA ASN A 130 -4.81 23.11 -27.46
C ASN A 130 -3.27 23.23 -27.41
N ILE A 131 -2.73 24.09 -26.54
CA ILE A 131 -1.28 24.21 -26.36
C ILE A 131 -0.81 22.91 -25.71
N LYS A 132 0.16 22.23 -26.33
CA LYS A 132 0.73 21.01 -25.76
C LYS A 132 1.78 21.35 -24.72
N ALA A 133 1.72 20.69 -23.58
CA ALA A 133 2.84 20.60 -22.65
C ALA A 133 4.03 19.97 -23.37
N ASN A 134 5.25 20.35 -23.03
CA ASN A 134 6.40 19.54 -23.45
C ASN A 134 6.53 18.27 -22.59
N TRP A 135 7.41 17.36 -22.98
CA TRP A 135 7.64 16.12 -22.23
C TRP A 135 8.12 16.37 -20.80
N ALA A 136 8.98 17.36 -20.57
CA ALA A 136 9.42 17.70 -19.20
C ALA A 136 8.23 18.08 -18.30
N GLN A 137 7.33 18.95 -18.78
CA GLN A 137 6.13 19.38 -18.05
C GLN A 137 5.16 18.21 -17.82
N TYR A 138 4.98 17.36 -18.84
CA TYR A 138 4.12 16.19 -18.73
C TYR A 138 4.66 15.20 -17.67
N LEU A 139 5.95 14.85 -17.75
CA LEU A 139 6.57 13.92 -16.80
C LEU A 139 6.59 14.50 -15.37
N ASP A 140 6.78 15.81 -15.22
CA ASP A 140 6.69 16.51 -13.93
C ASP A 140 5.25 16.50 -13.36
N PHE A 141 4.25 16.64 -14.22
CA PHE A 141 2.85 16.43 -13.82
C PHE A 141 2.60 14.98 -13.34
N MET A 142 3.06 13.99 -14.10
CA MET A 142 2.90 12.58 -13.75
C MET A 142 3.65 12.20 -12.46
N LYS A 143 4.85 12.77 -12.26
CA LYS A 143 5.61 12.67 -11.03
C LYS A 143 4.78 13.16 -9.84
N ARG A 144 4.33 14.42 -9.87
CA ARG A 144 3.55 15.02 -8.76
C ARG A 144 2.30 14.22 -8.44
N ARG A 145 1.63 13.69 -9.47
CA ARG A 145 0.45 12.86 -9.32
C ARG A 145 0.78 11.52 -8.64
N THR A 146 1.87 10.89 -9.02
CA THR A 146 2.40 9.67 -8.37
C THR A 146 2.73 9.94 -6.90
N GLU A 147 3.53 10.98 -6.62
CA GLU A 147 3.91 11.37 -5.25
C GLU A 147 2.69 11.66 -4.38
N LYS A 148 1.70 12.38 -4.92
CA LYS A 148 0.43 12.65 -4.21
C LYS A 148 -0.30 11.36 -3.87
N HIS A 149 -0.40 10.40 -4.80
CA HIS A 149 -1.07 9.13 -4.54
C HIS A 149 -0.32 8.27 -3.52
N ILE A 150 1.01 8.29 -3.52
CA ILE A 150 1.83 7.62 -2.50
C ILE A 150 1.60 8.27 -1.12
N GLN A 151 1.61 9.61 -1.04
CA GLN A 151 1.33 10.34 0.19
C GLN A 151 -0.09 10.04 0.72
N ASP A 152 -1.10 10.04 -0.16
CA ASP A 152 -2.47 9.67 0.20
C ASP A 152 -2.53 8.24 0.79
N ILE A 153 -1.75 7.30 0.25
CA ILE A 153 -1.67 5.92 0.77
C ILE A 153 -1.01 5.89 2.16
N PHE A 154 0.08 6.64 2.35
CA PHE A 154 0.80 6.68 3.63
C PHE A 154 0.02 7.30 4.79
N ILE A 155 -1.08 8.02 4.55
CA ILE A 155 -2.02 8.39 5.61
C ILE A 155 -2.52 7.16 6.37
N PHE A 156 -2.58 5.99 5.72
CA PHE A 156 -3.04 4.73 6.29
C PHE A 156 -1.92 3.78 6.70
N MET A 157 -0.69 4.28 6.92
CA MET A 157 0.52 3.47 7.11
C MET A 157 0.38 2.34 8.13
N GLN A 158 -0.34 2.55 9.25
CA GLN A 158 -0.57 1.53 10.28
C GLN A 158 -1.37 0.30 9.82
N TYR A 159 -2.07 0.40 8.68
CA TYR A 159 -2.87 -0.67 8.10
C TYR A 159 -2.19 -1.33 6.89
N LEU A 160 -1.02 -0.84 6.48
CA LEU A 160 -0.27 -1.35 5.35
C LEU A 160 0.71 -2.42 5.82
N ASP A 161 0.93 -3.42 4.98
CA ASP A 161 1.98 -4.39 5.19
C ASP A 161 3.36 -3.83 4.79
N THR A 162 4.41 -4.42 5.34
CA THR A 162 5.79 -3.96 5.14
C THR A 162 6.24 -4.04 3.68
N TYR A 163 5.76 -5.02 2.91
CA TYR A 163 6.16 -5.18 1.52
C TYR A 163 5.59 -4.06 0.64
N LEU A 164 4.31 -3.71 0.83
CA LEU A 164 3.68 -2.59 0.16
C LEU A 164 4.38 -1.28 0.48
N VAL A 165 4.65 -1.04 1.76
CA VAL A 165 5.36 0.16 2.23
C VAL A 165 6.73 0.27 1.57
N SER A 166 7.52 -0.82 1.56
CA SER A 166 8.84 -0.85 0.92
C SER A 166 8.77 -0.60 -0.59
N SER A 167 7.77 -1.16 -1.26
CA SER A 167 7.56 -0.94 -2.71
C SER A 167 7.23 0.52 -3.01
N LEU A 168 6.35 1.14 -2.22
CA LEU A 168 5.97 2.55 -2.38
C LEU A 168 7.14 3.49 -2.11
N TYR A 169 7.96 3.22 -1.08
CA TYR A 169 9.19 3.98 -0.84
C TYR A 169 10.17 3.86 -2.01
N SER A 170 10.37 2.67 -2.56
CA SER A 170 11.28 2.47 -3.72
C SER A 170 10.85 3.32 -4.92
N ILE A 171 9.54 3.37 -5.20
CA ILE A 171 8.97 4.22 -6.26
C ILE A 171 9.18 5.70 -5.94
N GLN A 172 8.83 6.14 -4.72
CA GLN A 172 8.92 7.54 -4.29
C GLN A 172 10.36 8.07 -4.32
N ASP A 173 11.33 7.25 -3.92
CA ASP A 173 12.74 7.61 -3.85
C ASP A 173 13.52 7.35 -5.13
N SER A 174 12.84 6.91 -6.20
CA SER A 174 13.48 6.59 -7.48
C SER A 174 14.23 7.79 -8.06
N PHE A 175 15.39 7.52 -8.66
CA PHE A 175 16.22 8.55 -9.30
C PHE A 175 15.50 9.26 -10.44
N TYR A 176 14.58 8.58 -11.13
CA TYR A 176 13.74 9.17 -12.17
C TYR A 176 12.92 10.36 -11.63
N LEU A 177 12.18 10.20 -10.53
CA LEU A 177 11.36 11.29 -9.97
C LEU A 177 12.22 12.46 -9.49
N LYS A 178 13.40 12.17 -8.92
CA LYS A 178 14.38 13.20 -8.53
C LYS A 178 14.89 13.97 -9.74
N TYR A 179 15.28 13.27 -10.80
CA TYR A 179 15.78 13.85 -12.04
C TYR A 179 14.74 14.76 -12.72
N ILE A 180 13.50 14.30 -12.84
CA ILE A 180 12.40 15.14 -13.36
C ILE A 180 12.20 16.39 -12.49
N GLY A 181 12.35 16.28 -11.17
CA GLY A 181 12.33 17.43 -10.27
C GLY A 181 13.44 18.45 -10.54
N PHE A 182 14.64 17.99 -10.90
CA PHE A 182 15.74 18.89 -11.28
C PHE A 182 15.54 19.56 -12.64
N ILE A 183 14.87 18.90 -13.58
CA ILE A 183 14.48 19.53 -14.84
C ILE A 183 13.43 20.61 -14.59
N SER A 184 12.40 20.30 -13.80
CA SER A 184 11.32 21.26 -13.54
C SER A 184 11.76 22.45 -12.69
N SER A 185 12.80 22.31 -11.88
CA SER A 185 13.44 23.42 -11.16
C SER A 185 14.38 24.28 -12.03
N GLY A 186 14.65 23.88 -13.28
CA GLY A 186 15.58 24.57 -14.19
C GLY A 186 17.06 24.31 -13.89
N MET A 187 17.38 23.36 -12.99
CA MET A 187 18.76 22.97 -12.70
C MET A 187 19.39 22.15 -13.83
N ILE A 188 18.56 21.46 -14.63
CA ILE A 188 18.96 20.69 -15.81
C ILE A 188 18.24 21.24 -17.04
N SER A 189 18.97 21.36 -18.15
CA SER A 189 18.42 21.86 -19.41
C SER A 189 17.38 20.90 -20.01
N SER A 190 16.24 21.45 -20.42
CA SER A 190 15.15 20.71 -21.07
C SER A 190 15.44 20.33 -22.53
N ASN A 191 16.55 20.80 -23.12
CA ASN A 191 16.96 20.37 -24.47
C ASN A 191 17.59 18.95 -24.50
N THR A 192 17.64 18.27 -23.36
CA THR A 192 18.24 16.95 -23.21
C THR A 192 17.35 15.86 -23.81
N ILE A 193 17.97 14.86 -24.45
CA ILE A 193 17.29 13.66 -24.95
C ILE A 193 16.98 12.73 -23.77
N LEU A 194 15.79 12.14 -23.76
CA LEU A 194 15.32 11.29 -22.66
C LEU A 194 16.19 10.04 -22.46
N SER A 195 16.93 9.60 -23.49
CA SER A 195 17.85 8.45 -23.42
C SER A 195 18.92 8.59 -22.34
N GLY A 196 19.26 9.82 -21.94
CA GLY A 196 20.18 10.07 -20.82
C GLY A 196 19.71 9.52 -19.47
N ILE A 197 18.41 9.21 -19.32
CA ILE A 197 17.84 8.66 -18.09
C ILE A 197 17.08 7.34 -18.26
N HIS A 198 17.31 6.62 -19.37
CA HIS A 198 16.57 5.40 -19.66
C HIS A 198 16.76 4.32 -18.58
N ASP A 199 17.94 4.25 -17.95
CA ASP A 199 18.20 3.33 -16.83
C ASP A 199 17.33 3.65 -15.62
N GLN A 200 17.26 4.93 -15.23
CA GLN A 200 16.45 5.37 -14.09
C GLN A 200 14.95 5.20 -14.35
N LEU A 201 14.52 5.41 -15.60
CA LEU A 201 13.15 5.10 -16.04
C LEU A 201 12.87 3.60 -15.96
N LYS A 202 13.84 2.76 -16.34
CA LYS A 202 13.69 1.30 -16.27
C LYS A 202 13.51 0.82 -14.84
N ASP A 203 14.34 1.32 -13.92
CA ASP A 203 14.25 0.99 -12.50
C ASP A 203 12.87 1.39 -11.94
N PHE A 204 12.40 2.60 -12.26
CA PHE A 204 11.06 3.06 -11.87
C PHE A 204 9.95 2.16 -12.43
N PHE A 205 10.02 1.79 -13.72
CA PHE A 205 9.04 0.90 -14.34
C PHE A 205 9.05 -0.50 -13.73
N ASP A 206 10.22 -1.01 -13.36
CA ASP A 206 10.34 -2.30 -12.69
C ASP A 206 9.76 -2.28 -11.28
N ASP A 207 9.96 -1.20 -10.53
CA ASP A 207 9.36 -1.06 -9.21
C ASP A 207 7.84 -0.93 -9.28
N VAL A 208 7.30 -0.23 -10.28
CA VAL A 208 5.84 -0.21 -10.52
C VAL A 208 5.32 -1.59 -10.96
N ASN A 209 6.07 -2.33 -11.79
CA ASN A 209 5.71 -3.68 -12.19
C ASN A 209 5.67 -4.64 -10.98
N LYS A 210 6.65 -4.55 -10.07
CA LYS A 210 6.63 -5.30 -8.79
C LYS A 210 5.40 -4.95 -7.95
N LEU A 211 5.03 -3.67 -7.89
CA LEU A 211 3.82 -3.21 -7.21
C LEU A 211 2.55 -3.77 -7.86
N GLU A 212 2.50 -3.85 -9.20
CA GLU A 212 1.38 -4.46 -9.92
C GLU A 212 1.25 -5.95 -9.62
N VAL A 213 2.35 -6.71 -9.71
CA VAL A 213 2.37 -8.14 -9.38
C VAL A 213 1.86 -8.37 -7.96
N TYR A 214 2.25 -7.51 -7.03
CA TYR A 214 1.77 -7.55 -5.65
C TYR A 214 0.27 -7.24 -5.54
N SER A 215 -0.19 -6.14 -6.14
CA SER A 215 -1.60 -5.74 -6.13
C SER A 215 -2.52 -6.83 -6.71
N ASN A 216 -2.06 -7.53 -7.75
CA ASN A 216 -2.81 -8.62 -8.37
C ASN A 216 -2.88 -9.88 -7.51
N LYS A 217 -1.90 -10.12 -6.61
CA LYS A 217 -1.94 -11.24 -5.66
C LYS A 217 -2.96 -11.01 -4.55
N ILE A 218 -3.10 -9.78 -4.05
CA ILE A 218 -4.04 -9.44 -2.96
C ILE A 218 -5.48 -9.31 -3.45
N ARG A 219 -5.66 -9.03 -4.74
CA ARG A 219 -6.99 -8.92 -5.36
C ARG A 219 -7.72 -10.27 -5.47
N LYS A 220 -7.00 -11.39 -5.36
CA LYS A 220 -7.55 -12.76 -5.36
C LYS A 220 -7.83 -13.23 -3.94
#